data_AF-A0A522ZCK4-F1
#
_entry.id   AF-A0A522ZCK4-F1
#
_cell.length_a   1.000
_cell.length_b   1.000
_cell.length_c   1.000
_cell.angle_alpha   90.00
_cell.angle_beta   90.00
_cell.angle_gamma   90.00
#
_symmetry.space_group_name_H-M   'P 1'
#
loop_
_entity.id
_entity.type
_entity.pdbx_description
1 polymer ?
#
loop_
_entity_poly.entity_id
_entity_poly.type
_entity_poly.pdbx_seq_one_letter_code
_entity_poly.pdbx_strand_id
1 'polypeptide(L)'
;MAKLTHVLGLMAAPLALAACTQTAGGPPPGMTAAQGAAYCTKLTTVYSEYVAGLPTSMGGVGRGGGQSDIDARVAVAQCQDGNTAAGIPVLQRELRNNKVEVPPP
;
A
#
# COMPACT_ATOMS: atom_id res chain seq x y z
N MET A 1 7.40 4.12 58.50
CA MET A 1 8.05 4.57 57.24
C MET A 1 6.89 5.02 56.33
N ALA A 2 6.52 6.31 56.38
CA ALA A 2 6.63 7.28 55.27
C ALA A 2 5.93 6.80 53.96
N LYS A 3 5.05 7.52 53.28
CA LYS A 3 4.54 8.90 53.38
C LYS A 3 3.41 9.07 52.33
N LEU A 4 2.44 9.91 52.67
CA LEU A 4 1.70 10.91 51.87
C LEU A 4 1.06 10.52 50.50
N THR A 5 -0.28 10.53 50.35
CA THR A 5 -1.20 11.69 50.17
C THR A 5 -1.12 12.39 48.81
N HIS A 6 -2.19 12.26 48.01
CA HIS A 6 -2.97 13.33 47.32
C HIS A 6 -3.83 12.67 46.23
N VAL A 7 -5.17 12.60 46.34
CA VAL A 7 -6.16 13.70 46.16
C VAL A 7 -6.20 14.19 44.71
N LEU A 8 -7.32 13.83 44.07
CA LEU A 8 -8.14 14.67 43.18
C LEU A 8 -7.43 15.36 42.01
N GLY A 9 -7.63 14.81 40.81
CA GLY A 9 -7.37 15.48 39.55
C GLY A 9 -8.38 15.05 38.51
N LEU A 10 -9.52 15.75 38.47
CA LEU A 10 -10.35 15.90 37.28
C LEU A 10 -9.44 16.09 36.05
N MET A 11 -9.58 15.24 35.03
CA MET A 11 -9.69 15.71 33.65
C MET A 11 -10.50 14.67 32.87
N ALA A 12 -11.79 14.96 32.73
CA ALA A 12 -12.44 14.70 31.47
C ALA A 12 -11.56 15.32 30.38
N ALA A 13 -10.96 14.51 29.52
CA ALA A 13 -10.36 14.97 28.28
C ALA A 13 -11.46 14.96 27.21
N PRO A 14 -12.08 16.11 26.88
CA PRO A 14 -12.90 16.19 25.70
C PRO A 14 -11.98 16.30 24.48
N LEU A 15 -12.41 15.71 23.36
CA LEU A 15 -12.01 16.04 21.98
C LEU A 15 -10.57 15.68 21.55
N ALA A 16 -10.47 14.55 20.85
CA ALA A 16 -9.70 14.49 19.61
C ALA A 16 -10.33 13.47 18.65
N LEU A 17 -11.35 13.88 17.89
CA LEU A 17 -11.53 13.36 16.53
C LEU A 17 -10.35 13.91 15.71
N ALA A 18 -9.19 13.27 15.80
CA ALA A 18 -8.04 13.62 14.99
C ALA A 18 -7.38 12.33 14.53
N ALA A 19 -7.80 11.93 13.33
CA ALA A 19 -7.08 11.12 12.35
C ALA A 19 -6.28 9.94 12.92
N CYS A 20 -6.76 8.73 12.62
CA CYS A 20 -5.87 7.62 12.35
C CYS A 20 -4.90 8.04 11.22
N THR A 21 -3.83 8.75 11.57
CA THR A 21 -2.58 8.76 10.81
C THR A 21 -1.90 7.43 11.11
N GLN A 22 -2.61 6.36 10.73
CA GLN A 22 -2.03 5.03 10.59
C GLN A 22 -0.83 5.23 9.67
N THR A 23 0.35 5.04 10.26
CA THR A 23 1.67 5.22 9.62
C THR A 23 1.90 4.05 8.66
N ALA A 24 1.00 3.92 7.69
CA ALA A 24 1.22 3.21 6.46
C ALA A 24 1.31 4.31 5.41
N GLY A 25 2.48 4.45 4.76
CA GLY A 25 2.84 5.58 3.91
C GLY A 25 1.70 5.98 2.99
N GLY A 26 1.01 7.06 3.38
CA GLY A 26 -0.36 7.38 3.00
C GLY A 26 -0.61 7.48 1.50
N PRO A 27 -1.80 7.93 1.07
CA PRO A 27 -2.07 8.08 -0.35
C PRO A 27 -1.03 8.99 -1.04
N PRO A 28 -0.76 8.75 -2.35
CA PRO A 28 0.09 9.64 -3.13
C PRO A 28 -0.39 11.11 -3.06
N PRO A 29 0.51 12.09 -3.30
CA PRO A 29 0.11 13.49 -3.42
C PRO A 29 -1.02 13.67 -4.42
N GLY A 30 -2.09 14.37 -4.02
CA GLY A 30 -3.29 14.56 -4.86
C GLY A 30 -4.36 13.48 -4.74
N MET A 31 -4.19 12.49 -3.87
CA MET A 31 -5.20 11.48 -3.54
C MET A 31 -5.54 11.47 -2.04
N THR A 32 -6.80 11.16 -1.72
CA THR A 32 -7.21 10.77 -0.38
C THR A 32 -6.82 9.32 -0.09
N ALA A 33 -6.80 8.92 1.18
CA ALA A 33 -6.41 7.56 1.58
C ALA A 33 -7.29 6.48 0.94
N ALA A 34 -8.60 6.78 0.83
CA ALA A 34 -9.56 5.92 0.15
C ALA A 34 -9.27 5.81 -1.35
N GLN A 35 -8.94 6.91 -2.02
CA GLN A 35 -8.58 6.90 -3.45
C GLN A 35 -7.27 6.15 -3.70
N GLY A 36 -6.25 6.40 -2.86
CA GLY A 36 -4.99 5.67 -2.92
C GLY A 36 -5.19 4.16 -2.78
N ALA A 37 -5.97 3.73 -1.79
CA ALA A 37 -6.28 2.31 -1.58
C ALA A 37 -7.06 1.68 -2.74
N ALA A 38 -8.09 2.38 -3.24
CA ALA A 38 -8.86 1.92 -4.40
C ALA A 38 -7.98 1.79 -5.66
N TYR A 39 -7.13 2.78 -5.90
CA TYR A 39 -6.24 2.78 -7.07
C TYR A 39 -5.18 1.69 -6.99
N CYS A 40 -4.57 1.55 -5.83
CA CYS A 40 -3.64 0.48 -5.49
C CYS A 40 -4.26 -0.92 -5.68
N THR A 41 -5.52 -1.10 -5.29
CA THR A 41 -6.27 -2.36 -5.52
C THR A 41 -6.44 -2.62 -7.01
N LYS A 42 -6.81 -1.59 -7.78
CA LYS A 42 -6.97 -1.68 -9.24
C LYS A 42 -5.67 -2.10 -9.93
N LEU A 43 -4.55 -1.50 -9.56
CA LEU A 43 -3.23 -1.86 -10.09
C LEU A 43 -2.83 -3.30 -9.75
N THR A 44 -3.12 -3.74 -8.53
CA THR A 44 -2.87 -5.11 -8.06
C THR A 44 -3.67 -6.13 -8.86
N THR A 45 -4.95 -5.84 -9.17
CA THR A 45 -5.80 -6.70 -10.01
C THR A 45 -5.21 -6.86 -11.41
N VAL A 46 -4.86 -5.75 -12.07
CA VAL A 46 -4.28 -5.79 -13.42
C VAL A 46 -2.96 -6.56 -13.43
N TYR A 47 -2.12 -6.37 -12.41
CA TYR A 47 -0.88 -7.13 -12.28
C TYR A 47 -1.14 -8.63 -12.09
N SER A 48 -2.15 -9.00 -11.30
CA SER A 48 -2.54 -10.39 -11.07
C SER A 48 -3.06 -11.06 -12.33
N GLU A 49 -3.88 -10.37 -13.12
CA GLU A 49 -4.37 -10.84 -14.43
C GLU A 49 -3.22 -11.02 -15.42
N TYR A 50 -2.28 -10.07 -15.43
CA TYR A 50 -1.09 -10.16 -16.26
C TYR A 50 -0.28 -11.42 -15.95
N VAL A 51 0.04 -11.68 -14.68
CA VAL A 51 0.83 -12.87 -14.30
C VAL A 51 0.05 -14.17 -14.52
N ALA A 52 -1.28 -14.17 -14.34
CA ALA A 52 -2.13 -15.33 -14.59
C ALA A 52 -2.20 -15.71 -16.08
N GLY A 53 -2.07 -14.74 -16.99
CA GLY A 53 -2.04 -14.95 -18.44
C GLY A 53 -0.70 -15.45 -18.98
N LEU A 54 0.36 -15.52 -18.17
CA LEU A 54 1.67 -16.00 -18.61
C LEU A 54 1.71 -17.54 -18.62
N PRO A 55 2.09 -18.19 -19.74
CA PRO A 55 2.21 -19.64 -19.77
C PRO A 55 3.33 -20.10 -18.85
N THR A 56 2.98 -20.86 -17.81
CA THR A 56 3.91 -21.49 -16.86
C THR A 56 4.90 -22.44 -17.54
N SER A 57 4.59 -22.88 -18.76
CA SER A 57 5.36 -23.82 -19.58
C SER A 57 6.64 -23.25 -20.20
N MET A 58 6.88 -21.92 -20.14
CA MET A 58 8.08 -21.32 -20.73
C MET A 58 9.31 -21.36 -19.82
N GLY A 59 9.26 -22.01 -18.64
CA GLY A 59 10.45 -22.22 -17.78
C GLY A 59 11.24 -20.95 -17.45
N GLY A 60 10.65 -19.80 -17.71
CA GLY A 60 11.28 -18.50 -17.69
C GLY A 60 10.70 -17.76 -16.52
N VAL A 61 11.58 -17.18 -15.71
CA VAL A 61 11.26 -15.95 -14.98
C VAL A 61 10.36 -15.12 -15.89
N GLY A 62 9.18 -14.71 -15.41
CA GLY A 62 8.21 -13.96 -16.20
C GLY A 62 8.89 -12.80 -16.92
N ARG A 63 8.22 -12.20 -17.91
CA ARG A 63 8.82 -11.13 -18.72
C ARG A 63 9.35 -9.93 -17.90
N GLY A 64 9.01 -9.84 -16.62
CA GLY A 64 9.84 -9.22 -15.57
C GLY A 64 10.68 -10.28 -14.82
N GLY A 65 12.00 -10.26 -14.99
CA GLY A 65 12.93 -11.14 -14.27
C GLY A 65 12.77 -11.10 -12.75
N GLY A 66 13.48 -12.00 -12.05
CA GLY A 66 13.28 -12.25 -10.61
C GLY A 66 13.14 -10.99 -9.74
N GLN A 67 13.92 -9.92 -9.99
CA GLN A 67 13.81 -8.69 -9.21
C GLN A 67 12.51 -7.90 -9.45
N SER A 68 12.08 -7.70 -10.69
CA SER A 68 10.82 -7.00 -11.02
C SER A 68 9.58 -7.72 -10.47
N ASP A 69 9.62 -9.05 -10.49
CA ASP A 69 8.57 -9.90 -9.92
C ASP A 69 8.56 -9.85 -8.38
N ILE A 70 9.73 -9.74 -7.73
CA ILE A 70 9.84 -9.47 -6.30
C ILE A 70 9.33 -8.06 -5.97
N ASP A 71 9.75 -7.04 -6.70
CA ASP A 71 9.36 -5.64 -6.48
C ASP A 71 7.84 -5.47 -6.61
N ALA A 72 7.22 -6.11 -7.61
CA ALA A 72 5.77 -6.09 -7.77
C ALA A 72 5.05 -6.78 -6.61
N ARG A 73 5.53 -7.94 -6.13
CA ARG A 73 4.95 -8.59 -4.94
C ARG A 73 5.09 -7.74 -3.69
N VAL A 74 6.25 -7.11 -3.48
CA VAL A 74 6.47 -6.18 -2.36
C VAL A 74 5.51 -4.99 -2.48
N ALA A 75 5.31 -4.45 -3.68
CA ALA A 75 4.38 -3.36 -3.92
C ALA A 75 2.92 -3.76 -3.66
N VAL A 76 2.51 -4.99 -4.01
CA VAL A 76 1.20 -5.55 -3.65
C VAL A 76 1.04 -5.67 -2.14
N ALA A 77 2.06 -6.13 -1.42
CA ALA A 77 2.04 -6.19 0.04
C ALA A 77 1.91 -4.78 0.66
N GLN A 78 2.74 -3.82 0.22
CA GLN A 78 2.64 -2.41 0.62
C GLN A 78 1.26 -1.84 0.37
N CYS A 79 0.64 -2.24 -0.74
CA CYS A 79 -0.72 -1.90 -1.10
C CYS A 79 -1.76 -2.41 -0.07
N GLN A 80 -1.63 -3.67 0.35
CA GLN A 80 -2.50 -4.29 1.36
C GLN A 80 -2.26 -3.73 2.76
N ASP A 81 -1.02 -3.37 3.09
CA ASP A 81 -0.63 -2.73 4.34
C ASP A 81 -1.07 -1.26 4.42
N GLY A 82 -1.65 -0.70 3.36
CA GLY A 82 -2.05 0.70 3.27
C GLY A 82 -0.90 1.68 2.96
N ASN A 83 0.31 1.18 2.73
CA ASN A 83 1.47 1.93 2.25
C ASN A 83 1.38 2.17 0.74
N THR A 84 0.28 2.82 0.34
CA THR A 84 -0.07 3.03 -1.06
C THR A 84 0.90 3.99 -1.76
N ALA A 85 1.51 4.95 -1.05
CA ALA A 85 2.54 5.82 -1.64
C ALA A 85 3.78 5.05 -2.13
N ALA A 86 4.14 3.95 -1.48
CA ALA A 86 5.26 3.11 -1.90
C ALA A 86 4.84 2.09 -2.98
N GLY A 87 3.66 1.47 -2.81
CA GLY A 87 3.20 0.41 -3.71
C GLY A 87 2.74 0.89 -5.09
N ILE A 88 1.96 1.97 -5.17
CA ILE A 88 1.41 2.51 -6.42
C ILE A 88 2.49 2.79 -7.48
N PRO A 89 3.54 3.58 -7.21
CA PRO A 89 4.53 3.92 -8.23
C PRO A 89 5.35 2.71 -8.71
N VAL A 90 5.52 1.69 -7.87
CA VAL A 90 6.19 0.45 -8.25
C VAL A 90 5.29 -0.36 -9.19
N LEU A 91 4.03 -0.60 -8.84
CA LEU A 91 3.09 -1.33 -9.69
C LEU A 91 2.89 -0.64 -11.04
N GLN A 92 2.73 0.68 -11.07
CA GLN A 92 2.62 1.42 -12.34
C GLN A 92 3.86 1.26 -13.21
N ARG A 93 5.06 1.30 -12.61
CA ARG A 93 6.32 1.11 -13.34
C ARG A 93 6.41 -0.31 -13.89
N GLU A 94 6.11 -1.33 -13.09
CA GLU A 94 6.18 -2.72 -13.51
C GLU A 94 5.18 -3.02 -14.63
N LEU A 95 3.94 -2.56 -14.52
CA LEU A 95 2.95 -2.70 -15.58
C LEU A 95 3.42 -2.02 -16.88
N ARG A 96 3.94 -0.79 -16.81
CA ARG A 96 4.51 -0.07 -17.97
C ARG A 96 5.70 -0.79 -18.60
N ASN A 97 6.63 -1.26 -17.78
CA ASN A 97 7.81 -2.00 -18.23
C ASN A 97 7.43 -3.28 -18.97
N ASN A 98 6.38 -3.95 -18.49
CA ASN A 98 5.83 -5.16 -19.09
C ASN A 98 4.85 -4.89 -20.25
N LYS A 99 4.67 -3.63 -20.65
CA LYS A 99 3.74 -3.17 -21.70
C LYS A 99 2.27 -3.53 -21.42
N VAL A 100 1.92 -3.62 -20.15
CA VAL A 100 0.53 -3.76 -19.68
C VAL A 100 -0.06 -2.37 -19.55
N GLU A 101 -1.32 -2.20 -19.96
CA GLU A 101 -2.03 -0.94 -19.82
C GLU A 101 -2.18 -0.57 -18.33
N VAL A 102 -1.75 0.64 -17.98
CA VAL A 102 -1.89 1.14 -16.62
C VAL A 102 -3.21 1.90 -16.51
N PRO A 103 -4.12 1.47 -15.61
CA PRO A 103 -5.38 2.15 -15.43
C PRO A 103 -5.18 3.59 -14.91
N PRO A 104 -6.05 4.53 -15.29
CA PRO A 104 -6.01 5.88 -14.73
C PRO A 104 -6.43 5.87 -13.25
N PRO A 105 -5.86 6.82 -12.45
CA PRO A 105 -6.18 7.06 -11.05
C PRO A 105 -7.61 7.54 -10.80
#